data_AF-A0A2J0U9C5-F1
#
_entry.id   AF-A0A2J0U9C5-F1
#
_cell.length_a   1.000
_cell.length_b   1.000
_cell.length_c   1.000
_cell.angle_alpha   90.00
_cell.angle_beta   90.00
_cell.angle_gamma   90.00
#
_symmetry.space_group_name_H-M   'P 1'
#
loop_
_entity.id
_entity.type
_entity.pdbx_description
1 polymer ?
#
loop_
_entity_poly.entity_id
_entity_poly.type
_entity_poly.pdbx_seq_one_letter_code
_entity_poly.pdbx_strand_id
1 'polypeptide(L)'
;MAEIYGYRWTSAYGEDPSGGAAATWAKGLAGLTGDQLAAGLGSSIASADPWPPTLPEFRLRCLGVPSFAAVRNDTGRRDGFTRLVWQYLDGHRYRTSSADKSDRLLREAYDQAREYVMRGGQLPDEPVAVLGQAAVATPVPASPEALRRAEREIAEIFGKGSAEPGNDDHPPATGKMAAAGLDR
;
A
#
# COMPACT_ATOMS: atom_id res chain seq x y z
N MET A 1 -24.36 -25.31 -8.64
CA MET A 1 -22.92 -25.66 -8.74
C MET A 1 -22.67 -26.87 -9.63
N ALA A 2 -23.48 -27.94 -9.57
CA ALA A 2 -23.40 -29.04 -10.53
C ALA A 2 -23.51 -28.57 -12.00
N GLU A 3 -24.37 -27.61 -12.31
CA GLU A 3 -24.45 -26.99 -13.65
C GLU A 3 -23.17 -26.25 -14.10
N ILE A 4 -22.27 -25.88 -13.17
CA ILE A 4 -21.03 -25.17 -13.49
C ILE A 4 -19.87 -26.17 -13.64
N TYR A 5 -19.77 -27.13 -12.73
CA TYR A 5 -18.60 -28.03 -12.63
C TYR A 5 -18.91 -29.49 -13.04
N GLY A 6 -20.16 -29.81 -13.36
CA GLY A 6 -20.63 -31.12 -13.77
C GLY A 6 -20.28 -32.21 -12.77
N TYR A 7 -19.78 -33.33 -13.30
CA TYR A 7 -19.36 -34.50 -12.53
C TYR A 7 -18.33 -34.20 -11.43
N ARG A 8 -17.49 -33.17 -11.58
CA ARG A 8 -16.51 -32.81 -10.54
C ARG A 8 -17.17 -32.33 -9.26
N TRP A 9 -18.32 -31.65 -9.37
CA TRP A 9 -19.10 -31.27 -8.20
C TRP A 9 -19.72 -32.49 -7.53
N THR A 10 -20.44 -33.31 -8.29
CA THR A 10 -21.16 -34.47 -7.74
C THR A 10 -20.21 -35.51 -7.17
N SER A 11 -19.05 -35.72 -7.79
CA SER A 11 -18.00 -36.59 -7.25
C SER A 11 -17.38 -36.06 -5.95
N ALA A 12 -17.26 -34.74 -5.78
CA ALA A 12 -16.61 -34.15 -4.61
C ALA A 12 -17.56 -33.99 -3.41
N TYR A 13 -18.82 -33.64 -3.68
CA TYR A 13 -19.78 -33.23 -2.64
C TYR A 13 -21.09 -34.01 -2.66
N GLY A 14 -21.29 -34.91 -3.63
CA GLY A 14 -22.54 -35.64 -3.82
C GLY A 14 -23.64 -34.79 -4.45
N GLU A 15 -24.78 -35.43 -4.64
CA GLU A 15 -25.98 -34.87 -5.30
C GLU A 15 -27.18 -34.84 -4.35
N ASP A 16 -27.10 -35.59 -3.24
CA ASP A 16 -28.15 -35.71 -2.25
C ASP A 16 -28.27 -34.42 -1.41
N PRO A 17 -29.39 -33.68 -1.51
CA PRO A 17 -29.61 -32.46 -0.73
C PRO A 17 -29.79 -32.74 0.76
N SER A 18 -30.02 -34.00 1.16
CA SER A 18 -30.08 -34.44 2.56
C SER A 18 -28.77 -35.03 3.08
N GLY A 19 -27.74 -35.11 2.23
CA GLY A 19 -26.45 -35.68 2.57
C GLY A 19 -25.60 -34.81 3.51
N GLY A 20 -24.56 -35.42 4.09
CA GLY A 20 -23.66 -34.74 5.03
C GLY A 20 -22.94 -33.52 4.44
N ALA A 21 -22.64 -33.55 3.15
CA ALA A 21 -22.07 -32.41 2.44
C ALA A 21 -23.05 -31.23 2.39
N ALA A 22 -24.31 -31.46 2.00
CA ALA A 22 -25.34 -30.42 1.98
C ALA A 22 -25.54 -29.79 3.36
N ALA A 23 -25.61 -30.61 4.42
CA ALA A 23 -25.70 -30.13 5.79
C ALA A 23 -24.48 -29.29 6.23
N THR A 24 -23.28 -29.67 5.78
CA THR A 24 -22.03 -28.94 6.07
C THR A 24 -21.99 -27.60 5.35
N TRP A 25 -22.39 -27.57 4.07
CA TRP A 25 -22.48 -26.34 3.28
C TRP A 25 -23.54 -25.38 3.84
N ALA A 26 -24.71 -25.88 4.23
CA ALA A 26 -25.74 -25.07 4.87
C ALA A 26 -25.23 -24.37 6.14
N LYS A 27 -24.48 -25.10 6.99
CA LYS A 27 -23.85 -24.52 8.19
C LYS A 27 -22.76 -23.50 7.83
N GLY A 28 -21.88 -23.81 6.89
CA GLY A 28 -20.78 -22.93 6.51
C GLY A 28 -21.23 -21.67 5.78
N LEU A 29 -22.39 -21.68 5.14
CA LEU A 29 -22.97 -20.51 4.46
C LEU A 29 -24.00 -19.77 5.31
N ALA A 30 -24.27 -20.23 6.53
CA ALA A 30 -25.13 -19.52 7.46
C ALA A 30 -24.63 -18.07 7.67
N GLY A 31 -25.59 -17.14 7.74
CA GLY A 31 -25.34 -15.72 7.90
C GLY A 31 -25.00 -14.95 6.62
N LEU A 32 -24.92 -15.62 5.47
CA LEU A 32 -24.81 -14.94 4.17
C LEU A 32 -26.19 -14.58 3.62
N THR A 33 -26.27 -13.43 2.96
CA THR A 33 -27.46 -12.95 2.24
C THR A 33 -27.57 -13.61 0.87
N GLY A 34 -28.77 -13.54 0.26
CA GLY A 34 -29.00 -14.01 -1.11
C GLY A 34 -28.07 -13.31 -2.12
N ASP A 35 -27.84 -12.01 -1.95
CA ASP A 35 -26.97 -11.23 -2.84
C ASP A 35 -25.50 -11.68 -2.73
N GLN A 36 -25.02 -11.97 -1.53
CA GLN A 36 -23.68 -12.52 -1.32
C GLN A 36 -23.52 -13.90 -1.96
N LEU A 37 -24.53 -14.77 -1.83
CA LEU A 37 -24.52 -16.09 -2.50
C LEU A 37 -24.52 -15.95 -4.03
N ALA A 38 -25.31 -15.02 -4.58
CA ALA A 38 -25.34 -14.72 -6.00
C ALA A 38 -24.00 -14.18 -6.50
N ALA A 39 -23.36 -13.28 -5.74
CA ALA A 39 -22.03 -12.77 -6.04
C ALA A 39 -20.97 -13.89 -6.04
N GLY A 40 -21.00 -14.79 -5.06
CA GLY A 40 -20.10 -15.94 -5.00
C GLY A 40 -20.29 -16.91 -6.17
N LEU A 41 -21.54 -17.11 -6.61
CA LEU A 41 -21.87 -17.90 -7.80
C LEU A 41 -21.34 -17.23 -9.07
N GLY A 42 -21.59 -15.92 -9.23
CA GLY A 42 -21.08 -15.14 -10.36
C GLY A 42 -19.56 -15.16 -10.45
N SER A 43 -18.88 -15.03 -9.31
CA SER A 43 -17.41 -15.17 -9.22
C SER A 43 -16.94 -16.56 -9.65
N SER A 44 -17.65 -17.61 -9.26
CA SER A 44 -17.31 -19.00 -9.61
C SER A 44 -17.51 -19.30 -11.10
N ILE A 45 -18.48 -18.65 -11.75
CA ILE A 45 -18.68 -18.71 -13.19
C ILE A 45 -17.58 -17.93 -13.92
N ALA A 46 -17.25 -16.74 -13.45
CA ALA A 46 -16.26 -15.86 -14.07
C ALA A 46 -14.82 -16.38 -13.96
N SER A 47 -14.47 -17.13 -12.90
CA SER A 47 -13.11 -17.63 -12.72
C SER A 47 -12.75 -18.75 -13.72
N ALA A 48 -13.74 -19.43 -14.31
CA ALA A 48 -13.55 -20.56 -15.21
C ALA A 48 -12.61 -21.65 -14.64
N ASP A 49 -12.54 -21.77 -13.32
CA ASP A 49 -11.70 -22.78 -12.67
C ASP A 49 -12.17 -24.18 -13.06
N PRO A 50 -11.26 -25.11 -13.38
CA PRO A 50 -11.65 -26.47 -13.73
C PRO A 50 -12.26 -27.23 -12.55
N TRP A 51 -11.89 -26.89 -11.32
CA TRP A 51 -12.35 -27.57 -10.12
C TRP A 51 -13.33 -26.70 -9.32
N PRO A 52 -14.37 -27.30 -8.71
CA PRO A 52 -15.27 -26.57 -7.83
C PRO A 52 -14.49 -26.03 -6.62
N PRO A 53 -14.88 -24.85 -6.10
CA PRO A 53 -14.30 -24.34 -4.87
C PRO A 53 -14.71 -25.21 -3.68
N THR A 54 -13.81 -25.33 -2.72
CA THR A 54 -14.15 -25.82 -1.38
C THR A 54 -15.13 -24.86 -0.70
N LEU A 55 -15.85 -25.34 0.32
CA LEU A 55 -16.79 -24.51 1.08
C LEU A 55 -16.15 -23.21 1.63
N PRO A 56 -14.95 -23.22 2.25
CA PRO A 56 -14.30 -21.98 2.67
C PRO A 56 -13.97 -21.03 1.51
N GLU A 57 -13.50 -21.56 0.38
CA GLU A 57 -13.21 -20.74 -0.81
C GLU A 57 -14.47 -20.12 -1.40
N PHE A 58 -15.57 -20.88 -1.48
CA PHE A 58 -16.84 -20.35 -1.95
C PHE A 58 -17.38 -19.27 -1.00
N ARG A 59 -17.27 -19.47 0.32
CA ARG A 59 -17.63 -18.43 1.30
C ARG A 59 -16.81 -17.15 1.11
N LEU A 60 -15.50 -17.24 0.83
CA LEU A 60 -14.68 -16.06 0.51
C LEU A 60 -15.20 -15.32 -0.73
N ARG A 61 -15.55 -16.05 -1.79
CA ARG A 61 -16.14 -15.46 -2.99
C ARG A 61 -17.46 -14.75 -2.70
N CYS A 62 -18.30 -15.33 -1.84
CA CYS A 62 -19.55 -14.70 -1.41
C CYS A 62 -19.33 -13.40 -0.62
N LEU A 63 -18.23 -13.33 0.13
CA LEU A 63 -17.83 -12.15 0.90
C LEU A 63 -17.05 -11.13 0.04
N GLY A 64 -16.93 -11.35 -1.27
CA GLY A 64 -16.22 -10.47 -2.18
C GLY A 64 -14.71 -10.42 -1.94
N VAL A 65 -14.12 -11.46 -1.33
CA VAL A 65 -12.68 -11.51 -1.08
C VAL A 65 -11.95 -11.90 -2.38
N PRO A 66 -11.15 -11.00 -2.97
CA PRO A 66 -10.36 -11.27 -4.17
C PRO A 66 -9.24 -12.29 -3.88
N SER A 67 -8.70 -12.91 -4.93
CA SER A 67 -7.53 -13.79 -4.78
C SER A 67 -6.28 -13.01 -4.39
N PHE A 68 -5.31 -13.68 -3.76
CA PHE A 68 -4.02 -13.07 -3.45
C PHE A 68 -3.34 -12.45 -4.68
N ALA A 69 -3.42 -13.13 -5.83
CA ALA A 69 -2.86 -12.62 -7.07
C ALA A 69 -3.57 -11.34 -7.55
N ALA A 70 -4.90 -11.25 -7.40
CA ALA A 70 -5.64 -10.04 -7.73
C ALA A 70 -5.26 -8.87 -6.81
N VAL A 71 -5.17 -9.09 -5.50
CA VAL A 71 -4.71 -8.07 -4.53
C VAL A 71 -3.29 -7.61 -4.84
N ARG A 72 -2.38 -8.55 -5.15
CA ARG A 72 -1.00 -8.22 -5.52
C ARG A 72 -0.92 -7.37 -6.78
N ASN A 73 -1.82 -7.59 -7.73
CA ASN A 73 -1.86 -6.85 -9.00
C ASN A 73 -2.64 -5.53 -8.90
N ASP A 74 -3.47 -5.34 -7.86
CA ASP A 74 -4.21 -4.09 -7.65
C ASP A 74 -3.35 -3.01 -6.98
N THR A 75 -2.57 -2.31 -7.80
CA THR A 75 -1.78 -1.15 -7.36
C THR A 75 -2.66 0.05 -7.00
N GLY A 76 -3.91 0.09 -7.48
CA GLY A 76 -4.85 1.20 -7.29
C GLY A 76 -5.63 1.13 -5.99
N ARG A 77 -5.65 -0.03 -5.31
CA ARG A 77 -6.40 -0.26 -4.06
C ARG A 77 -7.89 0.05 -4.22
N ARG A 78 -8.43 -0.36 -5.35
CA ARG A 78 -9.76 0.01 -5.82
C ARG A 78 -10.84 -0.71 -5.04
N ASP A 79 -10.59 -1.94 -4.61
CA ASP A 79 -11.54 -2.70 -3.81
C ASP A 79 -11.31 -2.51 -2.29
N GLY A 80 -12.40 -2.64 -1.53
CA GLY A 80 -12.38 -2.48 -0.07
C GLY A 80 -11.49 -3.50 0.63
N PHE A 81 -11.42 -4.73 0.10
CA PHE A 81 -10.59 -5.78 0.68
C PHE A 81 -9.10 -5.48 0.50
N THR A 82 -8.66 -5.07 -0.68
CA THR A 82 -7.28 -4.61 -0.91
C THR A 82 -6.95 -3.45 0.00
N ARG A 83 -7.85 -2.47 0.19
CA ARG A 83 -7.64 -1.40 1.20
C ARG A 83 -7.43 -1.96 2.61
N LEU A 84 -8.24 -2.93 3.03
CA LEU A 84 -8.07 -3.60 4.33
C LEU A 84 -6.72 -4.31 4.44
N VAL A 85 -6.27 -5.02 3.40
CA VAL A 85 -4.93 -5.63 3.37
C VAL A 85 -3.85 -4.58 3.60
N TRP A 86 -3.96 -3.42 2.96
CA TRP A 86 -3.02 -2.32 3.13
C TRP A 86 -3.07 -1.66 4.52
N GLN A 87 -4.16 -1.81 5.28
CA GLN A 87 -4.21 -1.38 6.69
C GLN A 87 -3.41 -2.31 7.61
N TYR A 88 -3.32 -3.59 7.30
CA TYR A 88 -2.48 -4.56 8.04
C TYR A 88 -1.01 -4.56 7.58
N LEU A 89 -0.73 -4.00 6.42
CA LEU A 89 0.61 -4.00 5.84
C LEU A 89 1.44 -2.81 6.31
N ASP A 90 2.64 -3.07 6.85
CA ASP A 90 3.65 -2.03 7.02
C ASP A 90 4.17 -1.58 5.63
N GLY A 91 3.59 -0.48 5.14
CA GLY A 91 3.90 0.06 3.83
C GLY A 91 5.35 0.54 3.68
N HIS A 92 6.01 0.98 4.76
CA HIS A 92 7.42 1.37 4.69
C HIS A 92 8.29 0.13 4.46
N ARG A 93 8.12 -0.89 5.29
CA ARG A 93 8.88 -2.16 5.16
C ARG A 93 8.61 -2.86 3.84
N TYR A 94 7.36 -2.83 3.36
CA TYR A 94 7.02 -3.40 2.05
C TYR A 94 7.78 -2.70 0.90
N ARG A 95 7.97 -1.38 0.95
CA ARG A 95 8.66 -0.63 -0.11
C ARG A 95 10.19 -0.74 -0.05
N THR A 96 10.76 -0.93 1.13
CA THR A 96 12.22 -0.94 1.34
C THR A 96 12.83 -2.34 1.42
N SER A 97 12.00 -3.40 1.42
CA SER A 97 12.45 -4.79 1.46
C SER A 97 12.72 -5.36 0.06
N SER A 98 13.41 -6.50 -0.01
CA SER A 98 13.53 -7.28 -1.26
C SER A 98 12.16 -7.78 -1.74
N ALA A 99 12.07 -8.18 -3.01
CA ALA A 99 10.84 -8.68 -3.60
C ALA A 99 10.23 -9.86 -2.82
N ASP A 100 11.03 -10.87 -2.47
CA ASP A 100 10.55 -12.06 -1.74
C ASP A 100 10.00 -11.71 -0.36
N LYS A 101 10.70 -10.81 0.35
CA LYS A 101 10.27 -10.36 1.67
C LYS A 101 8.99 -9.51 1.56
N SER A 102 8.86 -8.74 0.50
CA SER A 102 7.66 -7.93 0.23
C SER A 102 6.45 -8.80 -0.11
N ASP A 103 6.60 -9.86 -0.93
CA ASP A 103 5.53 -10.84 -1.20
C ASP A 103 5.09 -11.55 0.09
N ARG A 104 6.05 -11.93 0.94
CA ARG A 104 5.75 -12.52 2.25
C ARG A 104 4.95 -11.57 3.15
N LEU A 105 5.38 -10.32 3.28
CA LEU A 105 4.66 -9.33 4.09
C LEU A 105 3.23 -9.10 3.56
N LEU A 106 3.07 -9.02 2.25
CA LEU A 106 1.76 -8.89 1.62
C LEU A 106 0.87 -10.11 1.88
N ARG A 107 1.44 -11.32 1.86
CA ARG A 107 0.72 -12.56 2.16
C ARG A 107 0.24 -12.62 3.60
N GLU A 108 1.10 -12.26 4.55
CA GLU A 108 0.74 -12.20 5.97
C GLU A 108 -0.41 -11.19 6.20
N ALA A 109 -0.35 -10.01 5.57
CA ALA A 109 -1.42 -9.01 5.65
C ALA A 109 -2.72 -9.48 4.98
N TYR A 110 -2.62 -10.19 3.84
CA TYR A 110 -3.76 -10.78 3.13
C TYR A 110 -4.47 -11.83 4.00
N ASP A 111 -3.73 -12.73 4.63
CA ASP A 111 -4.29 -13.77 5.48
C ASP A 111 -4.98 -13.17 6.72
N GLN A 112 -4.41 -12.10 7.30
CA GLN A 112 -5.02 -11.37 8.40
C GLN A 112 -6.35 -10.70 7.98
N ALA A 113 -6.39 -10.04 6.82
CA ALA A 113 -7.61 -9.41 6.30
C ALA A 113 -8.69 -10.46 5.99
N ARG A 114 -8.29 -11.58 5.40
CA ARG A 114 -9.18 -12.71 5.09
C ARG A 114 -9.84 -13.26 6.35
N GLU A 115 -9.07 -13.49 7.41
CA GLU A 115 -9.57 -13.98 8.69
C GLU A 115 -10.54 -12.99 9.34
N TYR A 116 -10.23 -11.69 9.28
CA TYR A 116 -11.10 -10.63 9.80
C TYR A 116 -12.48 -10.64 9.12
N VAL A 117 -12.51 -10.68 7.78
CA VAL A 117 -13.76 -10.72 7.00
C VAL A 117 -14.53 -12.03 7.24
N MET A 118 -13.82 -13.16 7.33
CA MET A 118 -14.43 -14.45 7.65
C MET A 118 -15.15 -14.47 9.01
N ARG A 119 -14.66 -13.69 9.98
CA ARG A 119 -15.28 -13.49 11.30
C ARG A 119 -16.42 -12.46 11.31
N GLY A 120 -16.80 -11.91 10.15
CA GLY A 120 -17.87 -10.92 10.01
C GLY A 120 -17.40 -9.46 10.08
N GLY A 121 -16.09 -9.22 10.04
CA GLY A 121 -15.53 -7.89 9.93
C GLY A 121 -15.99 -7.16 8.67
N GLN A 122 -16.22 -5.85 8.78
CA GLN A 122 -16.73 -5.04 7.67
C GLN A 122 -15.58 -4.48 6.84
N LEU A 123 -15.76 -4.40 5.52
CA LEU A 123 -14.76 -3.80 4.66
C LEU A 123 -14.69 -2.28 4.87
N PRO A 124 -13.51 -1.66 4.75
CA PRO A 124 -13.39 -0.20 4.78
C PRO A 124 -14.27 0.46 3.72
N ASP A 125 -14.95 1.53 4.13
CA ASP A 125 -15.76 2.36 3.23
C ASP A 125 -14.92 2.86 2.05
N GLU A 126 -15.62 3.12 0.94
CA GLU A 126 -14.97 3.79 -0.19
C GLU A 126 -14.53 5.19 0.25
N PRO A 127 -13.27 5.59 -0.02
CA PRO A 127 -12.82 6.93 0.31
C PRO A 127 -13.70 7.93 -0.45
N VAL A 128 -14.53 8.68 0.29
CA VAL A 128 -15.32 9.76 -0.30
C VAL A 128 -14.34 10.85 -0.70
N ALA A 129 -13.94 10.85 -1.97
CA ALA A 129 -13.03 11.82 -2.54
C ALA A 129 -13.73 13.19 -2.65
N VAL A 130 -13.87 13.88 -1.52
CA VAL A 130 -14.09 15.33 -1.48
C VAL A 130 -12.97 15.96 -0.67
N LEU A 131 -11.73 15.71 -1.09
CA LEU A 131 -10.69 16.70 -0.86
C LEU A 131 -10.80 17.65 -2.05
N GLY A 132 -11.61 18.70 -1.88
CA GLY A 132 -11.56 19.83 -2.79
C GLY A 132 -10.11 20.31 -2.79
N GLN A 133 -9.38 20.03 -3.86
CA GLN A 133 -8.06 20.59 -4.05
C GLN A 133 -8.31 22.09 -4.11
N ALA A 134 -8.05 22.81 -3.01
CA ALA A 134 -8.08 24.26 -3.03
C ALA A 134 -7.23 24.65 -4.22
N ALA A 135 -7.84 25.33 -5.20
CA ALA A 135 -7.18 25.70 -6.43
C ALA A 135 -5.82 26.27 -6.04
N VAL A 136 -4.75 25.60 -6.48
CA VAL A 136 -3.39 26.07 -6.23
C VAL A 136 -3.37 27.45 -6.85
N ALA A 137 -3.37 28.49 -6.00
CA ALA A 137 -3.29 29.86 -6.47
C ALA A 137 -2.08 29.92 -7.39
N THR A 138 -2.28 30.33 -8.64
CA THR A 138 -1.20 30.45 -9.60
C THR A 138 -0.13 31.34 -8.95
N PRO A 139 1.12 30.89 -8.82
CA PRO A 139 2.14 31.69 -8.16
C PRO A 139 2.26 33.03 -8.88
N VAL A 140 1.86 34.12 -8.23
CA VAL A 140 2.03 35.47 -8.75
C VAL A 140 3.52 35.81 -8.60
N PRO A 141 4.24 36.15 -9.68
CA PRO A 141 5.63 36.59 -9.58
C PRO A 141 5.72 37.77 -8.59
N ALA A 142 6.66 37.69 -7.65
CA ALA A 142 6.87 38.77 -6.69
C ALA A 142 7.18 40.08 -7.43
N SER A 143 6.65 41.20 -6.94
CA SER A 143 6.99 42.50 -7.51
C SER A 143 8.49 42.77 -7.33
N PRO A 144 9.13 43.56 -8.22
CA PRO A 144 10.54 43.93 -8.08
C PRO A 144 10.88 44.59 -6.73
N GLU A 145 9.90 45.19 -6.07
CA GLU A 145 10.07 45.77 -4.73
C GLU A 145 10.02 44.71 -3.62
N ALA A 146 9.12 43.72 -3.73
CA ALA A 146 9.04 42.61 -2.80
C ALA A 146 10.31 41.73 -2.85
N LEU A 147 10.86 41.53 -4.05
CA LEU A 147 12.14 40.84 -4.23
C LEU A 147 13.29 41.57 -3.53
N ARG A 148 13.43 42.88 -3.78
CA ARG A 148 14.47 43.71 -3.13
C ARG A 148 14.32 43.78 -1.61
N ARG A 149 13.10 43.72 -1.09
CA ARG A 149 12.85 43.65 0.36
C ARG A 149 13.33 42.31 0.93
N ALA A 150 12.96 41.21 0.29
CA ALA A 150 13.38 39.87 0.70
C ALA A 150 14.90 39.69 0.62
N GLU A 151 15.54 40.21 -0.43
CA GLU A 151 17.00 40.20 -0.58
C GLU A 151 17.71 40.94 0.57
N ARG A 152 17.20 42.10 0.99
CA ARG A 152 17.75 42.84 2.14
C ARG A 152 17.55 42.09 3.46
N GLU A 153 16.39 41.49 3.65
CA GLU A 153 16.08 40.72 4.86
C GLU A 153 16.97 39.48 4.97
N ILE A 154 17.19 38.77 3.86
CA ILE A 154 18.14 37.65 3.78
C ILE A 154 19.56 38.15 4.04
N ALA A 155 19.98 39.28 3.44
CA ALA A 155 21.29 39.86 3.69
C ALA A 155 21.49 40.31 5.14
N GLU A 156 20.45 40.76 5.85
CA GLU A 156 20.53 41.10 7.28
C GLU A 156 20.60 39.86 8.18
N ILE A 157 19.84 38.82 7.84
CA ILE A 157 19.83 37.55 8.59
C ILE A 157 21.17 36.82 8.44
N PHE A 158 21.72 36.78 7.23
CA PHE A 158 22.95 36.04 6.93
C PHE A 158 24.21 36.90 6.94
N GLY A 159 24.10 38.23 6.82
CA GLY A 159 25.23 39.17 6.85
C GLY A 159 25.69 39.57 8.25
N LYS A 160 24.93 39.27 9.30
CA LYS A 160 25.36 39.47 10.70
C LYS A 160 26.30 38.38 11.25
N GLY A 161 26.66 37.39 10.42
CA GLY A 161 27.52 36.26 10.82
C GLY A 161 29.03 36.43 10.60
N SER A 162 29.52 37.57 10.13
CA SER A 162 30.96 37.72 9.81
C SER A 162 31.51 39.14 10.04
N ALA A 163 31.73 39.50 11.31
CA ALA A 163 32.76 40.47 11.71
C ALA A 163 32.94 40.51 13.24
N GLU A 164 33.82 39.67 13.78
CA GLU A 164 34.64 40.08 14.93
C GLU A 164 36.10 40.13 14.47
N PRO A 165 36.76 41.30 14.45
CA PRO A 165 38.19 41.38 14.23
C PRO A 165 38.92 41.18 15.57
N GLY A 166 39.40 39.96 15.80
CA GLY A 166 40.33 39.63 16.88
C GLY A 166 41.76 40.05 16.51
N ASN A 167 42.17 41.16 17.11
CA ASN A 167 43.51 41.78 17.17
C ASN A 167 44.73 40.83 17.03
N ASP A 168 45.50 40.98 15.93
CA ASP A 168 46.86 40.43 15.77
C ASP A 168 47.88 41.44 16.32
N ASP A 169 48.61 41.08 17.39
CA ASP A 169 49.78 41.80 17.87
C ASP A 169 50.93 40.82 18.15
N HIS A 170 51.79 40.58 17.14
CA HIS A 170 53.13 40.05 17.38
C HIS A 170 54.14 40.52 16.31
N PRO A 171 55.30 41.09 16.71
CA PRO A 171 56.30 41.59 15.77
C PRO A 171 57.20 40.46 15.20
N PRO A 172 57.89 40.69 14.07
CA PRO A 172 58.62 39.65 13.35
C PRO A 172 60.02 39.41 13.93
N ALA A 173 60.40 38.13 14.04
CA ALA A 173 61.79 37.71 14.26
C ALA A 173 62.46 37.32 12.93
N THR A 174 63.63 37.91 12.73
CA THR A 174 64.57 37.83 11.60
C THR A 174 65.09 36.44 11.22
N GLY A 175 65.01 36.11 9.93
CA GLY A 175 66.15 35.80 9.04
C GLY A 175 66.97 34.51 9.22
N LYS A 176 67.01 33.66 8.18
CA LYS A 176 68.18 33.53 7.27
C LYS A 176 67.91 32.57 6.09
N MET A 177 68.41 33.01 4.93
CA MET A 177 68.60 32.29 3.65
C MET A 177 69.57 31.10 3.82
N ALA A 178 69.79 30.14 2.91
CA ALA A 178 69.69 30.11 1.45
C ALA A 178 69.82 28.65 0.94
N ALA A 179 69.26 28.40 -0.26
CA ALA A 179 69.83 27.78 -1.48
C ALA A 179 70.72 26.51 -1.38
N ALA A 180 70.73 25.54 -2.31
CA ALA A 180 70.33 25.40 -3.72
C ALA A 180 70.12 23.87 -3.99
N GLY A 181 69.36 23.43 -5.02
CA GLY A 181 69.86 22.92 -6.33
C GLY A 181 70.69 21.61 -6.20
N LEU A 182 70.61 20.55 -7.01
CA LEU A 182 70.02 20.22 -8.31
C LEU A 182 70.30 18.69 -8.54
N ASP A 183 69.55 18.03 -9.43
CA ASP A 183 69.86 16.83 -10.23
C ASP A 183 70.31 15.49 -9.60
N ARG A 184 69.48 14.44 -9.78
CA ARG A 184 69.57 13.46 -10.90
C ARG A 184 68.40 12.48 -10.89
#